data_AF-A0A963JXD4-F1
#
_entry.id   AF-A0A963JXD4-F1
#
_cell.length_a   1.000
_cell.length_b   1.000
_cell.length_c   1.000
_cell.angle_alpha   90.00
_cell.angle_beta   90.00
_cell.angle_gamma   90.00
#
_symmetry.space_group_name_H-M   'P 1'
#
loop_
_entity.id
_entity.type
_entity.pdbx_description
1 polymer ?
#
loop_
_entity_poly.entity_id
_entity_poly.type
_entity_poly.pdbx_seq_one_letter_code
_entity_poly.pdbx_strand_id
1 'polypeptide(L)'
;MLCALALAVPGLARADDAALVARGKVLFTTVTPACAVCHTLQAAGSAGQVGPVLDELKPDAARVLRALHSGLGVMPSYAEQLSEADMRALAAFVSHSTGGAPLAR
;
A
#
# COMPACT_ATOMS: atom_id res chain seq x y z
N MET A 1 -8.03 10.37 -44.52
CA MET A 1 -7.89 10.57 -43.06
C MET A 1 -8.66 9.47 -42.35
N LEU A 2 -7.97 8.41 -41.88
CA LEU A 2 -8.61 7.36 -41.09
C LEU A 2 -8.52 7.76 -39.61
N CYS A 3 -9.67 8.05 -39.01
CA CYS A 3 -9.81 8.24 -37.57
C CYS A 3 -9.86 6.85 -36.92
N ALA A 4 -8.76 6.44 -36.28
CA ALA A 4 -8.75 5.25 -35.44
C ALA A 4 -9.43 5.59 -34.11
N LEU A 5 -10.64 5.06 -33.90
CA LEU A 5 -11.28 5.03 -32.59
C LEU A 5 -10.46 4.12 -31.66
N ALA A 6 -9.74 4.72 -30.72
CA ALA A 6 -9.14 3.99 -29.62
C ALA A 6 -10.26 3.51 -28.68
N LEU A 7 -10.55 2.21 -28.71
CA LEU A 7 -11.37 1.55 -27.70
C LEU A 7 -10.59 1.57 -26.38
N ALA A 8 -10.98 2.46 -25.46
CA ALA A 8 -10.53 2.38 -24.07
C ALA A 8 -11.07 1.07 -23.47
N VAL A 9 -10.17 0.13 -23.16
CA VAL A 9 -10.51 -1.13 -22.51
C VAL A 9 -10.53 -0.89 -20.99
N PRO A 10 -11.70 -0.87 -20.33
CA PRO A 10 -11.80 -0.58 -18.89
C PRO A 10 -11.23 -1.70 -17.98
N GLY A 11 -10.68 -2.78 -18.55
CA GLY A 11 -10.20 -3.95 -17.81
C GLY A 11 -8.75 -3.87 -17.31
N LEU A 12 -7.85 -3.19 -18.02
CA LEU A 12 -6.42 -3.20 -17.72
C LEU A 12 -6.11 -2.52 -16.37
N ALA A 13 -6.67 -1.33 -16.15
CA ALA A 13 -6.43 -0.53 -14.96
C ALA A 13 -6.83 -1.22 -13.64
N ARG A 14 -7.85 -2.09 -13.66
CA ARG A 14 -8.32 -2.80 -12.45
C ARG A 14 -7.50 -4.05 -12.15
N ALA A 15 -6.91 -4.67 -13.18
CA ALA A 15 -5.97 -5.77 -13.01
C ALA A 15 -4.65 -5.27 -12.41
N ASP A 16 -4.17 -4.12 -12.86
CA ASP A 16 -2.97 -3.48 -12.31
C ASP A 16 -3.14 -3.11 -10.84
N ASP A 17 -4.30 -2.53 -10.48
CA ASP A 17 -4.64 -2.20 -9.09
C ASP A 17 -4.67 -3.46 -8.20
N ALA A 18 -5.27 -4.56 -8.69
CA ALA A 18 -5.34 -5.82 -7.94
C ALA A 18 -3.94 -6.44 -7.75
N ALA A 19 -3.09 -6.41 -8.78
CA ALA A 19 -1.72 -6.89 -8.69
C ALA A 19 -0.89 -6.05 -7.70
N LEU A 20 -1.08 -4.73 -7.70
CA LEU A 20 -0.42 -3.82 -6.79
C LEU A 20 -0.80 -4.07 -5.33
N VAL A 21 -2.09 -4.25 -5.05
CA VAL A 21 -2.61 -4.61 -3.72
C VAL A 21 -2.07 -5.97 -3.27
N ALA A 22 -2.04 -6.97 -4.16
CA ALA A 22 -1.48 -8.29 -3.84
C ALA A 22 0.01 -8.22 -3.50
N ARG A 23 0.79 -7.44 -4.25
CA ARG A 23 2.21 -7.19 -3.97
C ARG A 23 2.39 -6.50 -2.61
N GLY A 24 1.59 -5.49 -2.31
CA GLY A 24 1.62 -4.81 -1.02
C GLY A 24 1.32 -5.73 0.16
N LYS A 25 0.36 -6.66 0.02
CA LYS A 25 0.08 -7.66 1.05
C LYS A 25 1.28 -8.54 1.36
N VAL A 26 1.97 -9.02 0.32
CA VAL A 26 3.20 -9.82 0.49
C VAL A 26 4.23 -9.00 1.28
N LEU A 27 4.56 -7.81 0.78
CA LEU A 27 5.55 -6.92 1.41
C LEU A 27 5.22 -6.62 2.87
N PHE A 28 3.94 -6.41 3.21
CA PHE A 28 3.50 -6.11 4.57
C PHE A 28 3.93 -7.19 5.59
N THR A 29 4.06 -8.43 5.13
CA THR A 29 4.44 -9.59 5.95
C THR A 29 5.90 -10.01 5.80
N THR A 30 6.61 -9.57 4.76
CA THR A 30 7.95 -10.07 4.42
C THR A 30 9.07 -9.04 4.49
N VAL A 31 8.76 -7.74 4.48
CA VAL A 31 9.75 -6.68 4.68
C VAL A 31 10.38 -6.81 6.08
N THR A 32 11.60 -6.31 6.29
CA THR A 32 12.26 -6.37 7.60
C THR A 32 12.47 -4.95 8.15
N PRO A 33 11.98 -4.62 9.36
CA PRO A 33 11.00 -5.39 10.13
C PRO A 33 9.65 -5.47 9.41
N ALA A 34 8.91 -6.57 9.57
CA ALA A 34 7.63 -6.72 8.89
C ALA A 34 6.59 -5.76 9.49
N CYS A 35 5.81 -5.10 8.64
CA CYS A 35 4.75 -4.19 9.07
C CYS A 35 3.77 -4.91 10.04
N ALA A 36 3.49 -6.19 9.75
CA ALA A 36 2.65 -7.08 10.54
C ALA A 36 3.10 -7.29 11.99
N VAL A 37 4.39 -7.13 12.29
CA VAL A 37 4.92 -7.25 13.67
C VAL A 37 4.49 -6.06 14.51
N CYS A 38 4.37 -4.88 13.91
CA CYS A 38 4.06 -3.64 14.63
C CYS A 38 2.58 -3.27 14.57
N HIS A 39 1.89 -3.55 13.46
CA HIS A 39 0.54 -3.06 13.19
C HIS A 39 -0.51 -4.16 13.17
N THR A 40 -1.69 -3.83 13.69
CA THR A 40 -2.92 -4.62 13.47
C THR A 40 -3.52 -4.24 12.12
N LEU A 41 -3.78 -5.25 11.28
CA LEU A 41 -4.44 -5.12 9.98
C LEU A 41 -5.07 -6.46 9.62
N GLN A 42 -6.40 -6.55 9.67
CA GLN A 42 -7.14 -7.79 9.46
C GLN A 42 -6.86 -8.41 8.08
N ALA A 43 -6.76 -7.57 7.03
CA ALA A 43 -6.49 -8.03 5.67
C ALA A 43 -5.13 -8.74 5.50
N ALA A 44 -4.18 -8.45 6.40
CA ALA A 44 -2.87 -9.11 6.48
C ALA A 44 -2.83 -10.24 7.54
N GLY A 45 -3.91 -10.45 8.31
CA GLY A 45 -3.93 -11.38 9.43
C GLY A 45 -3.01 -10.98 10.57
N SER A 46 -2.71 -9.68 10.72
CA SER A 46 -1.76 -9.19 11.74
C SER A 46 -2.47 -8.55 12.92
N ALA A 47 -1.85 -8.67 14.10
CA ALA A 47 -2.35 -8.14 15.37
C ALA A 47 -1.26 -7.39 16.16
N GLY A 48 -0.28 -6.78 15.47
CA GLY A 48 0.78 -6.01 16.12
C GLY A 48 0.23 -4.82 16.90
N GLN A 49 0.85 -4.51 18.05
CA GLN A 49 0.39 -3.51 19.02
C GLN A 49 1.42 -2.39 19.30
N VAL A 50 2.51 -2.35 18.53
CA VAL A 50 3.55 -1.29 18.67
C VAL A 50 3.11 -0.02 17.95
N GLY A 51 2.60 -0.18 16.73
CA GLY A 51 1.99 0.90 15.95
C GLY A 51 0.48 0.94 16.11
N PRO A 52 -0.18 1.97 15.54
CA PRO A 52 -1.64 2.07 15.53
C PRO A 52 -2.30 0.89 14.82
N VAL A 53 -3.54 0.57 15.23
CA VAL A 53 -4.45 -0.32 14.52
C VAL A 53 -4.85 0.32 13.20
N LEU A 54 -4.43 -0.27 12.07
CA LEU A 54 -4.63 0.33 10.75
C LEU A 54 -6.09 0.23 10.29
N ASP A 55 -6.80 -0.82 10.70
CA ASP A 55 -8.23 -0.99 10.44
C ASP A 55 -9.08 0.17 11.01
N GLU A 56 -8.63 0.77 12.12
CA GLU A 56 -9.26 1.91 12.77
C GLU A 56 -8.73 3.25 12.21
N LEU A 57 -7.42 3.35 12.00
CA LEU A 57 -6.78 4.58 11.54
C LEU A 57 -7.16 4.95 10.11
N LYS A 58 -7.40 3.95 9.24
CA LYS A 58 -7.80 4.11 7.83
C LYS A 58 -6.99 5.16 7.06
N PRO A 59 -5.65 5.07 7.07
CA PRO A 59 -4.82 6.08 6.45
C PRO A 59 -5.00 6.07 4.92
N ASP A 60 -5.02 7.26 4.31
CA ASP A 60 -4.88 7.37 2.87
C ASP A 60 -3.49 6.90 2.40
N ALA A 61 -3.39 6.52 1.13
CA ALA A 61 -2.17 5.97 0.56
C ALA A 61 -1.01 6.97 0.58
N ALA A 62 -1.28 8.27 0.45
CA ALA A 62 -0.24 9.29 0.46
C ALA A 62 0.41 9.41 1.85
N ARG A 63 -0.37 9.29 2.92
CA ARG A 63 0.10 9.24 4.30
C ARG A 63 0.95 8.00 4.54
N VAL A 64 0.51 6.83 4.07
CA VAL A 64 1.31 5.60 4.19
C VAL A 64 2.64 5.75 3.45
N LEU A 65 2.62 6.27 2.22
CA LEU A 65 3.83 6.47 1.42
C LEU A 65 4.82 7.41 2.11
N ARG A 66 4.35 8.54 2.68
CA ARG A 66 5.23 9.44 3.45
C ARG A 66 5.84 8.76 4.68
N ALA A 67 5.07 7.93 5.39
CA ALA A 67 5.59 7.20 6.55
C ALA A 67 6.65 6.16 6.14
N LEU A 68 6.48 5.49 4.99
CA LEU A 68 7.50 4.57 4.45
C LEU A 68 8.78 5.30 4.05
N HIS A 69 8.66 6.50 3.48
CA HIS A 69 9.79 7.33 3.09
C HIS A 69 10.59 7.85 4.28
N SER A 70 9.91 8.45 5.25
CA SER A 70 10.57 9.26 6.28
C SER A 70 10.61 8.58 7.66
N GLY A 71 9.90 7.47 7.85
CA GLY A 71 9.59 6.95 9.17
C GLY A 71 8.61 7.85 9.93
N LEU A 72 8.21 7.42 11.13
CA LEU A 72 7.34 8.19 12.01
C LEU A 72 7.49 7.70 13.46
N GLY A 73 8.13 8.50 14.32
CA GLY A 73 8.41 8.10 15.70
C GLY A 73 9.30 6.86 15.72
N VAL A 74 8.80 5.76 16.30
CA VAL A 74 9.51 4.46 16.33
C VAL A 74 9.39 3.66 15.02
N MET A 75 8.51 4.07 14.10
CA MET A 75 8.41 3.42 12.79
C MET A 75 9.63 3.81 11.93
N PRO A 76 10.45 2.85 11.47
CA PRO A 76 11.62 3.15 10.64
C PRO A 76 11.21 3.63 9.25
N SER A 77 12.13 4.32 8.58
CA SER A 77 12.06 4.51 7.13
C SER A 77 12.43 3.21 6.41
N TYR A 78 11.84 3.01 5.22
CA TYR A 78 12.14 1.92 4.30
C TYR A 78 12.74 2.42 2.97
N ALA A 79 13.06 3.71 2.84
CA ALA A 79 13.50 4.32 1.59
C ALA A 79 14.78 3.69 1.01
N GLU A 80 15.68 3.21 1.88
CA GLU A 80 16.93 2.54 1.48
C GLU A 80 16.73 1.03 1.21
N GLN A 81 15.59 0.46 1.58
CA GLN A 81 15.33 -0.98 1.50
C GLN A 81 14.30 -1.35 0.41
N LEU A 82 13.36 -0.46 0.13
CA LEU A 82 12.27 -0.71 -0.80
C LEU A 82 12.35 0.21 -2.02
N SER A 83 11.99 -0.33 -3.17
CA SER A 83 11.78 0.48 -4.37
C SER A 83 10.56 1.38 -4.20
N GLU A 84 10.50 2.48 -4.96
CA GLU A 84 9.31 3.33 -5.07
C GLU A 84 8.04 2.52 -5.41
N ALA A 85 8.17 1.56 -6.32
CA ALA A 85 7.05 0.71 -6.74
C ALA A 85 6.56 -0.17 -5.58
N ASP A 86 7.46 -0.74 -4.79
CA ASP A 86 7.12 -1.56 -3.63
C ASP A 86 6.51 -0.72 -2.50
N MET A 87 7.00 0.50 -2.25
CA MET A 87 6.38 1.41 -1.29
C MET A 87 4.98 1.85 -1.72
N ARG A 88 4.76 2.08 -3.03
CA ARG A 88 3.42 2.34 -3.58
C ARG A 88 2.52 1.11 -3.46
N ALA A 89 3.06 -0.09 -3.62
CA ALA A 89 2.31 -1.32 -3.42
C ALA A 89 1.82 -1.47 -1.97
N LEU A 90 2.70 -1.22 -0.99
CA LEU A 90 2.32 -1.18 0.43
C LEU A 90 1.26 -0.11 0.71
N ALA A 91 1.45 1.09 0.20
CA ALA A 91 0.48 2.18 0.36
C ALA A 91 -0.89 1.86 -0.23
N ALA A 92 -0.91 1.26 -1.43
CA ALA A 92 -2.14 0.79 -2.08
C ALA A 92 -2.81 -0.31 -1.26
N PHE A 93 -2.04 -1.31 -0.79
CA PHE A 93 -2.60 -2.39 0.03
C PHE A 93 -3.22 -1.90 1.33
N VAL A 94 -2.54 -1.04 2.09
CA VAL A 94 -3.05 -0.55 3.39
C VAL A 94 -4.29 0.32 3.19
N SER A 95 -4.25 1.31 2.29
CA SER A 95 -5.39 2.18 2.02
C SER A 95 -6.59 1.39 1.48
N HIS A 96 -6.38 0.50 0.50
CA HIS A 96 -7.43 -0.37 -0.04
C HIS A 96 -8.07 -1.24 1.04
N SER A 97 -7.25 -1.88 1.89
CA SER A 97 -7.73 -2.80 2.92
C SER A 97 -8.53 -2.13 4.03
N THR A 98 -8.25 -0.86 4.29
CA THR A 98 -8.85 -0.10 5.41
C THR A 98 -9.95 0.86 4.94
N GLY A 99 -10.13 1.02 3.63
CA GLY A 99 -11.06 1.99 3.03
C GLY A 99 -10.52 3.42 2.97
N GLY A 100 -9.20 3.61 3.14
CA GLY A 100 -8.52 4.88 2.93
C GLY A 100 -8.46 5.28 1.44
N ALA A 101 -8.30 6.57 1.17
CA ALA A 101 -8.23 7.07 -0.20
C ALA A 101 -6.96 6.54 -0.94
N PRO A 102 -7.08 6.17 -2.23
CA PRO A 102 -5.94 5.70 -3.02
C PRO A 102 -4.97 6.84 -3.37
N LEU A 103 -3.80 6.51 -3.92
CA LEU A 103 -2.92 7.52 -4.51
C LEU A 103 -3.63 8.17 -5.71
N ALA A 104 -3.45 9.48 -5.86
CA ALA A 104 -3.85 10.16 -7.08
C ALA A 104 -3.09 9.54 -8.27
N ARG A 105 -3.83 9.21 -9.33
CA ARG A 105 -3.29 8.68 -10.59
C ARG A 105 -2.59 9.78 -11.39
#